data_AF-A0A971NJM7-F1
#
_entry.id   AF-A0A971NJM7-F1
#
_cell.length_a   1.000
_cell.length_b   1.000
_cell.length_c   1.000
_cell.angle_alpha   90.00
_cell.angle_beta   90.00
_cell.angle_gamma   90.00
#
_symmetry.space_group_name_H-M   'P 1'
#
loop_
_entity.id
_entity.type
_entity.pdbx_description
1 polymer ?
#
loop_
_entity_poly.entity_id
_entity_poly.type
_entity_poly.pdbx_seq_one_letter_code
_entity_poly.pdbx_strand_id
1 'polypeptide(L)'
;MRNLFHSFVYAFRGVVWTVKNERNMRIHLCFAFYVVLAALITRLSVTEWAAVLICIASVTALECVNTSLERLCDTLHPDKSEGIRHAKDIAAGGVLCAAAVSAAVGCIIFFREEKLENVWRFTENNPAAAAAVVITLIPLSLFVWGFKGRK
;
A
#
# COMPACT_ATOMS: atom_id res chain seq x y z
N MET A 1 12.95 11.07 -30.21
CA MET A 1 13.39 10.73 -28.84
C MET A 1 12.21 10.95 -27.90
N ARG A 2 11.72 9.91 -27.18
CA ARG A 2 10.68 10.13 -26.16
C ARG A 2 11.30 11.04 -25.08
N ASN A 3 10.73 12.22 -24.91
CA ASN A 3 11.16 13.18 -23.89
C ASN A 3 10.96 12.54 -22.50
N LEU A 4 11.95 12.65 -21.60
CA LEU A 4 11.93 12.05 -20.25
C LEU A 4 10.63 12.38 -19.50
N PHE A 5 10.11 13.59 -19.68
CA PHE A 5 8.84 14.03 -19.12
C PHE A 5 7.68 13.09 -19.49
N HIS A 6 7.60 12.64 -20.75
CA HIS A 6 6.53 11.76 -21.19
C HIS A 6 6.62 10.38 -20.51
N SER A 7 7.82 9.87 -20.26
CA SER A 7 8.00 8.59 -19.54
C SER A 7 7.46 8.64 -18.12
N PHE A 8 7.69 9.73 -17.39
CA PHE A 8 7.12 9.94 -16.05
C PHE A 8 5.59 10.03 -16.09
N VAL A 9 5.03 10.75 -17.08
CA VAL A 9 3.58 10.84 -17.27
C VAL A 9 2.96 9.46 -17.50
N TYR A 10 3.59 8.60 -18.31
CA TYR A 10 3.10 7.24 -18.53
C TYR A 10 3.18 6.37 -17.27
N ALA A 11 4.28 6.43 -16.53
CA ALA A 11 4.44 5.70 -15.28
C ALA A 11 3.37 6.13 -14.25
N PHE A 12 3.17 7.44 -14.08
CA PHE A 12 2.15 7.98 -13.18
C PHE A 12 0.74 7.57 -13.59
N ARG A 13 0.44 7.59 -14.90
CA ARG A 13 -0.84 7.10 -15.43
C ARG A 13 -1.05 5.62 -15.06
N GLY A 14 -0.01 4.80 -15.12
CA GLY A 14 -0.06 3.40 -14.68
C GLY A 14 -0.44 3.26 -13.21
N VAL A 15 0.25 3.96 -12.32
CA VAL A 15 -0.05 3.95 -10.88
C VAL A 15 -1.48 4.42 -10.60
N VAL A 16 -1.90 5.55 -11.18
CA VAL A 16 -3.27 6.07 -11.02
C VAL A 16 -4.31 5.07 -11.53
N TRP A 17 -4.03 4.39 -12.63
CA TRP A 17 -4.91 3.37 -13.17
C TRP A 17 -5.03 2.19 -12.20
N THR A 18 -3.93 1.69 -11.63
CA THR A 18 -3.94 0.60 -10.65
C THR A 18 -4.74 1.00 -9.40
N VAL A 19 -4.54 2.22 -8.88
CA VAL A 19 -5.31 2.73 -7.73
C VAL A 19 -6.81 2.75 -7.99
N LYS A 20 -7.22 3.17 -9.19
CA LYS A 20 -8.65 3.27 -9.54
C LYS A 20 -9.30 1.91 -9.77
N ASN A 21 -8.58 0.94 -10.30
CA ASN A 21 -9.16 -0.34 -10.72
C ASN A 21 -8.97 -1.45 -9.68
N GLU A 22 -7.87 -1.46 -8.95
CA GLU A 22 -7.54 -2.52 -8.02
C GLU A 22 -7.80 -2.13 -6.57
N ARG A 23 -8.63 -2.93 -5.91
CA ARG A 23 -9.02 -2.69 -4.52
C ARG A 23 -7.87 -2.95 -3.54
N ASN A 24 -7.06 -3.97 -3.81
CA ASN A 24 -5.91 -4.32 -2.98
C ASN A 24 -4.89 -3.17 -2.95
N MET A 25 -4.59 -2.55 -4.10
CA MET A 25 -3.81 -1.31 -4.17
C MET A 25 -4.36 -0.21 -3.24
N ARG A 26 -5.68 0.03 -3.25
CA ARG A 26 -6.29 1.04 -2.35
C ARG A 26 -6.14 0.68 -0.87
N ILE A 27 -6.30 -0.60 -0.53
CA ILE A 27 -6.08 -1.10 0.83
C ILE A 27 -4.63 -0.86 1.27
N HIS A 28 -3.64 -1.20 0.42
CA HIS A 28 -2.23 -0.95 0.70
C HIS A 28 -1.93 0.53 0.90
N LEU A 29 -2.52 1.43 0.11
CA LEU A 29 -2.36 2.88 0.30
C LEU A 29 -2.99 3.38 1.61
N CYS A 30 -4.14 2.83 2.03
CA CYS A 30 -4.72 3.15 3.33
C CYS A 30 -3.82 2.70 4.49
N PHE A 31 -3.24 1.50 4.41
CA PHE A 31 -2.26 1.05 5.40
C PHE A 31 -1.00 1.92 5.40
N ALA A 32 -0.48 2.27 4.22
CA ALA A 32 0.67 3.16 4.10
C ALA A 32 0.40 4.54 4.75
N PHE A 33 -0.81 5.09 4.56
CA PHE A 33 -1.23 6.32 5.23
C PHE A 33 -1.17 6.20 6.75
N TYR A 34 -1.76 5.15 7.34
CA TYR A 34 -1.72 4.95 8.79
C TYR A 34 -0.31 4.66 9.33
N VAL A 35 0.51 3.93 8.58
CA VAL A 35 1.91 3.68 8.95
C VAL A 35 2.72 4.97 8.95
N VAL A 36 2.51 5.86 7.97
CA VAL A 36 3.15 7.18 7.95
C VAL A 36 2.68 8.06 9.11
N LEU A 37 1.39 8.06 9.44
CA LEU A 37 0.89 8.78 10.62
C LEU A 37 1.51 8.23 11.91
N ALA A 38 1.55 6.90 12.08
CA ALA A 38 2.19 6.26 13.22
C ALA A 38 3.68 6.60 13.28
N ALA A 39 4.37 6.66 12.14
CA ALA A 39 5.78 7.02 12.06
C ALA A 39 6.06 8.44 12.54
N LEU A 40 5.16 9.38 12.22
CA LEU A 40 5.23 10.77 12.68
C LEU A 40 4.96 10.88 14.19
N ILE A 41 3.89 10.24 14.67
CA ILE A 41 3.50 10.28 16.09
C ILE A 41 4.58 9.66 16.99
N THR A 42 5.13 8.52 16.56
CA THR A 42 6.14 7.76 17.33
C THR A 42 7.57 8.23 17.11
N ARG A 43 7.76 9.30 16.32
CA ARG A 43 9.05 9.96 16.05
C ARG A 43 10.10 8.94 15.62
N LEU A 44 9.87 8.29 14.49
CA LEU A 44 10.85 7.33 13.94
C LEU A 44 12.19 8.01 13.65
N SER A 45 13.26 7.27 13.92
CA SER A 45 14.62 7.61 13.49
C SER A 45 14.76 7.51 11.97
N VAL A 46 15.86 8.06 11.42
CA VAL A 46 16.11 8.06 9.97
C VAL A 46 16.15 6.64 9.39
N THR A 47 16.72 5.68 10.12
CA THR A 47 16.80 4.28 9.69
C THR A 47 15.45 3.58 9.73
N GLU A 48 14.64 3.84 10.77
CA GLU A 48 13.27 3.34 10.86
C GLU A 48 12.39 3.91 9.74
N TRP A 49 12.54 5.20 9.41
CA TRP A 49 11.89 5.81 8.24
C TRP A 49 12.29 5.15 6.93
N ALA A 50 13.58 4.92 6.71
CA ALA A 50 14.06 4.25 5.51
C ALA A 50 13.44 2.85 5.36
N ALA A 51 13.41 2.06 6.43
CA ALA A 51 12.79 0.73 6.43
C ALA A 51 11.29 0.79 6.08
N VAL A 52 10.53 1.69 6.72
CA VAL A 52 9.10 1.88 6.45
C VAL A 52 8.84 2.29 5.00
N LEU A 53 9.59 3.25 4.48
CA LEU A 53 9.43 3.73 3.10
C LEU A 53 9.78 2.63 2.08
N ILE A 54 10.80 1.83 2.34
CA ILE A 54 11.14 0.67 1.50
C ILE A 54 10.02 -0.37 1.52
N CYS A 55 9.44 -0.67 2.68
CA CYS A 55 8.30 -1.59 2.79
C CYS A 55 7.08 -1.10 2.00
N ILE A 56 6.69 0.17 2.18
CA ILE A 56 5.59 0.78 1.43
C ILE A 56 5.86 0.71 -0.07
N ALA A 57 7.03 1.15 -0.51
CA ALA A 57 7.41 1.15 -1.93
C ALA A 57 7.41 -0.27 -2.52
N SER A 58 7.93 -1.26 -1.79
CA SER A 58 8.01 -2.65 -2.25
C SER A 58 6.63 -3.28 -2.43
N VAL A 59 5.74 -3.13 -1.44
CA VAL A 59 4.38 -3.68 -1.52
C VAL A 59 3.60 -3.01 -2.64
N THR A 60 3.66 -1.67 -2.76
CA THR A 60 3.00 -0.94 -3.84
C THR A 60 3.56 -1.31 -5.22
N ALA A 61 4.88 -1.47 -5.36
CA ALA A 61 5.49 -1.87 -6.62
C ALA A 61 5.08 -3.29 -7.02
N LEU A 62 5.09 -4.24 -6.08
CA LEU A 62 4.67 -5.62 -6.35
C LEU A 62 3.20 -5.71 -6.69
N GLU A 63 2.33 -4.91 -6.05
CA GLU A 63 0.92 -4.85 -6.42
C GLU A 63 0.74 -4.34 -7.86
N CYS A 64 1.48 -3.30 -8.28
CA CYS A 64 1.49 -2.84 -9.67
C CYS A 64 1.95 -3.93 -10.65
N VAL A 65 2.99 -4.69 -10.29
CA VAL A 65 3.49 -5.80 -11.11
C VAL A 65 2.45 -6.90 -11.18
N ASN A 66 1.84 -7.30 -10.06
CA ASN A 66 0.77 -8.30 -10.00
C ASN A 66 -0.39 -7.90 -10.91
N THR A 67 -0.89 -6.67 -10.80
CA THR A 67 -1.94 -6.16 -11.67
C THR A 67 -1.53 -6.18 -13.14
N SER A 68 -0.29 -5.79 -13.46
CA SER A 68 0.18 -5.80 -14.86
C SER A 68 0.21 -7.22 -15.45
N LEU A 69 0.62 -8.21 -14.65
CA LEU A 69 0.63 -9.63 -15.05
C LEU A 69 -0.79 -10.17 -15.21
N GLU A 70 -1.68 -9.87 -14.26
CA GLU A 70 -3.09 -10.26 -14.33
C GLU A 70 -3.73 -9.75 -15.64
N ARG A 71 -3.54 -8.47 -15.96
CA ARG A 71 -4.10 -7.83 -17.16
C ARG A 71 -3.47 -8.33 -18.45
N LEU A 72 -2.16 -8.60 -18.45
CA LEU A 72 -1.49 -9.21 -19.60
C LEU A 72 -2.08 -10.60 -19.88
N CYS A 73 -2.20 -11.44 -18.86
CA CYS A 73 -2.80 -12.77 -18.98
C CYS A 73 -4.25 -12.71 -19.47
N ASP A 74 -5.07 -11.82 -18.91
CA ASP A 74 -6.48 -11.66 -19.32
C ASP A 74 -6.62 -11.17 -20.76
N THR A 75 -5.67 -10.39 -21.25
CA THR A 75 -5.67 -9.88 -22.63
C THR A 75 -5.24 -10.93 -23.63
N LEU A 76 -4.21 -11.72 -23.32
CA LEU A 76 -3.64 -12.71 -24.25
C LEU A 76 -4.43 -14.01 -24.30
N HIS A 77 -5.09 -14.38 -23.21
CA HIS A 77 -5.74 -15.68 -23.06
C HIS A 77 -7.07 -15.54 -22.32
N PRO A 78 -8.14 -15.12 -23.02
CA PRO A 78 -9.47 -15.00 -22.43
C PRO A 78 -10.02 -16.34 -21.92
N ASP A 79 -9.60 -17.44 -22.55
CA ASP A 79 -9.87 -18.80 -22.08
C ASP A 79 -8.85 -19.19 -21.00
N LYS A 80 -9.32 -19.31 -19.75
CA LYS A 80 -8.47 -19.56 -18.59
C LYS A 80 -7.83 -20.96 -18.66
N SER A 81 -6.52 -21.02 -18.84
CA SER A 81 -5.72 -22.25 -18.71
C SER A 81 -5.16 -22.42 -17.30
N GLU A 82 -4.81 -23.66 -16.93
CA GLU A 82 -4.17 -23.93 -15.63
C GLU A 82 -2.87 -23.14 -15.44
N GLY A 83 -2.07 -22.98 -16.50
CA GLY A 83 -0.83 -22.21 -16.45
C GLY A 83 -1.05 -20.73 -16.09
N ILE A 84 -2.12 -20.10 -16.61
CA ILE A 84 -2.45 -18.71 -16.28
C ILE A 84 -2.90 -18.60 -14.83
N ARG A 85 -3.69 -19.57 -14.35
CA ARG A 85 -4.08 -19.63 -12.93
C ARG A 85 -2.82 -19.65 -12.05
N HIS A 86 -1.87 -20.54 -12.33
CA HIS A 86 -0.62 -20.60 -11.58
C HIS A 86 0.18 -19.30 -11.65
N ALA A 87 0.30 -18.67 -12.83
CA ALA A 87 1.01 -17.39 -12.96
C ALA A 87 0.40 -16.29 -12.09
N LYS A 88 -0.94 -16.17 -12.06
CA LYS A 88 -1.65 -15.21 -11.22
C LYS A 88 -1.50 -15.53 -9.73
N ASP A 89 -1.63 -16.80 -9.35
CA ASP A 89 -1.50 -17.24 -7.97
C ASP A 89 -0.08 -16.96 -7.43
N ILE A 90 0.95 -17.19 -8.25
CA ILE A 90 2.34 -16.89 -7.91
C ILE A 90 2.56 -15.37 -7.76
N ALA A 91 2.03 -14.56 -8.68
CA ALA A 91 2.15 -13.11 -8.61
C ALA A 91 1.47 -12.54 -7.35
N ALA A 92 0.26 -12.99 -7.03
CA ALA A 92 -0.44 -12.65 -5.79
C ALA A 92 0.32 -13.15 -4.54
N GLY A 93 0.91 -14.35 -4.61
CA GLY A 93 1.77 -14.89 -3.56
C GLY A 93 2.99 -13.99 -3.27
N GLY A 94 3.59 -13.40 -4.31
CA GLY A 94 4.68 -12.44 -4.16
C GLY A 94 4.25 -11.18 -3.38
N VAL A 95 3.08 -10.63 -3.68
CA VAL A 95 2.51 -9.50 -2.93
C VAL A 95 2.26 -9.89 -1.47
N LEU A 96 1.70 -11.08 -1.23
CA LEU A 96 1.44 -11.59 0.11
C LEU A 96 2.73 -11.72 0.94
N CYS A 97 3.80 -12.29 0.37
CA CYS A 97 5.09 -12.38 1.04
C CYS A 97 5.65 -11.01 1.43
N ALA A 98 5.61 -10.03 0.51
CA ALA A 98 6.07 -8.67 0.78
C ALA A 98 5.22 -7.96 1.85
N ALA A 99 3.90 -8.17 1.83
CA ALA A 99 3.00 -7.63 2.84
C ALA A 99 3.28 -8.26 4.22
N ALA A 100 3.52 -9.56 4.30
CA ALA A 100 3.83 -10.27 5.54
C ALA A 100 5.15 -9.77 6.15
N VAL A 101 6.21 -9.64 5.35
CA VAL A 101 7.50 -9.08 5.80
C VAL A 101 7.33 -7.63 6.24
N SER A 102 6.57 -6.82 5.50
CA SER A 102 6.32 -5.42 5.87
C SER A 102 5.57 -5.29 7.18
N ALA A 103 4.60 -6.19 7.45
CA ALA A 103 3.92 -6.25 8.73
C ALA A 103 4.88 -6.63 9.86
N ALA A 104 5.75 -7.62 9.65
CA ALA A 104 6.77 -8.00 10.63
C ALA A 104 7.73 -6.85 10.96
N VAL A 105 8.23 -6.13 9.94
CA VAL A 105 9.05 -4.92 10.13
C VAL A 105 8.29 -3.86 10.91
N GLY A 106 7.01 -3.64 10.60
CA GLY A 106 6.14 -2.75 11.36
C GLY A 106 6.05 -3.14 12.85
N CYS A 107 5.84 -4.42 13.15
CA CYS A 107 5.83 -4.90 14.54
C CYS A 107 7.17 -4.62 15.24
N ILE A 108 8.30 -4.93 14.60
CA ILE A 108 9.65 -4.70 15.17
C ILE A 108 9.86 -3.22 15.51
N ILE A 109 9.40 -2.31 14.65
CA ILE A 109 9.59 -0.87 14.83
C ILE A 109 8.60 -0.31 15.87
N PHE A 110 7.31 -0.60 15.73
CA PHE A 110 6.25 0.09 16.48
C PHE A 110 5.90 -0.53 17.83
N PHE A 111 6.19 -1.81 18.09
CA PHE A 111 5.87 -2.48 19.37
C PHE A 111 6.94 -2.29 20.45
N ARG A 112 7.76 -1.25 20.34
CA ARG A 112 8.73 -0.86 21.36
C ARG A 112 8.04 -0.01 22.43
N GLU A 113 8.35 -0.23 23.70
CA GLU A 113 7.73 0.51 24.83
C GLU A 113 7.77 2.03 24.64
N GLU A 114 8.92 2.58 24.24
CA GLU A 114 9.11 4.00 23.91
C GLU A 114 8.12 4.52 22.86
N LYS A 115 7.85 3.72 21.81
CA LYS A 115 6.96 4.11 20.70
C LYS A 115 5.50 4.05 21.15
N LEU A 116 5.12 3.05 21.93
CA LEU A 116 3.79 2.92 22.50
C LEU A 116 3.48 4.08 23.48
N GLU A 117 4.45 4.47 24.31
CA GLU A 117 4.32 5.62 25.20
C GLU A 117 4.09 6.92 24.40
N ASN A 118 4.80 7.12 23.29
CA ASN A 118 4.58 8.28 22.43
C ASN A 118 3.16 8.32 21.84
N VAL A 119 2.57 7.17 21.50
CA VAL A 119 1.15 7.10 21.06
C VAL A 119 0.21 7.48 22.20
N TRP A 120 0.45 6.95 23.40
CA TRP A 120 -0.35 7.26 24.58
C TRP A 120 -0.32 8.76 24.89
N ARG A 121 0.88 9.34 24.99
CA ARG A 121 1.10 10.78 25.22
C ARG A 121 0.45 11.63 24.12
N PHE A 122 0.52 11.22 22.86
CA PHE A 122 -0.15 11.93 21.77
C PHE A 122 -1.66 11.99 21.98
N THR A 123 -2.26 10.87 22.37
CA THR A 123 -3.70 10.74 22.60
C THR A 123 -4.17 11.60 23.78
N GLU A 124 -3.43 11.60 24.88
CA GLU A 124 -3.74 12.42 26.06
C GLU A 124 -3.64 13.92 25.76
N ASN A 125 -2.57 14.34 25.09
CA ASN A 125 -2.30 15.75 24.84
C ASN A 125 -3.11 16.32 23.67
N ASN A 126 -3.55 15.48 22.73
CA ASN A 126 -4.23 15.90 21.51
C ASN A 126 -5.48 15.05 21.21
N PRO A 127 -6.49 15.02 22.09
CA PRO A 127 -7.66 14.16 21.92
C PRO A 127 -8.43 14.47 20.62
N ALA A 128 -8.50 15.75 20.22
CA ALA A 128 -9.11 16.14 18.96
C ALA A 128 -8.35 15.59 17.73
N ALA A 129 -7.01 15.59 17.77
CA ALA A 129 -6.20 15.03 16.69
C ALA A 129 -6.32 13.50 16.64
N ALA A 130 -6.34 12.83 17.79
CA ALA A 130 -6.60 11.39 17.87
C ALA A 130 -7.98 11.03 17.31
N ALA A 131 -9.02 11.80 17.66
CA ALA A 131 -10.36 11.64 17.07
C ALA A 131 -10.34 11.87 15.55
N ALA A 132 -9.61 12.88 15.06
CA ALA A 132 -9.47 13.13 13.63
C ALA A 132 -8.84 11.95 12.89
N VAL A 133 -7.82 11.29 13.46
CA VAL A 133 -7.23 10.06 12.90
C VAL A 133 -8.29 8.96 12.76
N VAL A 134 -9.14 8.76 13.77
CA VAL A 134 -10.23 7.78 13.70
C VAL A 134 -11.27 8.18 12.65
N ILE A 135 -11.63 9.47 12.56
CA ILE A 135 -12.59 9.98 11.58
C ILE A 135 -12.12 9.71 10.14
N THR A 136 -10.81 9.68 9.88
CA THR A 136 -10.28 9.34 8.54
C THR A 136 -10.65 7.93 8.06
N LEU A 137 -11.07 7.02 8.94
CA LEU A 137 -11.56 5.69 8.55
C LEU A 137 -12.77 5.77 7.62
N ILE A 138 -13.63 6.78 7.79
CA ILE A 138 -14.82 6.97 6.95
C ILE A 138 -14.43 7.26 5.49
N PRO A 139 -13.72 8.36 5.17
CA PRO A 139 -13.32 8.64 3.79
C PRO A 139 -12.39 7.57 3.21
N LEU A 140 -11.53 6.94 4.01
CA LEU A 140 -10.67 5.85 3.51
C LEU A 140 -11.46 4.57 3.20
N SER A 141 -12.51 4.25 3.96
CA SER A 141 -13.42 3.17 3.62
C SER A 141 -14.15 3.45 2.30
N LEU A 142 -14.64 4.68 2.12
CA LEU A 142 -15.26 5.13 0.87
C LEU A 142 -14.26 5.11 -0.28
N PHE A 143 -13.00 5.43 -0.05
CA PHE A 143 -11.96 5.31 -1.07
C PHE A 143 -11.74 3.86 -1.50
N VAL A 144 -11.61 2.92 -0.55
CA VAL A 144 -11.40 1.50 -0.85
C VAL A 144 -12.57 0.93 -1.66
N TRP A 145 -13.81 1.26 -1.28
CA TRP A 145 -15.03 0.63 -1.82
C TRP A 145 -15.78 1.44 -2.88
N GLY A 146 -15.57 2.76 -2.95
CA GLY A 146 -16.31 3.67 -3.81
C GLY A 146 -15.94 3.58 -5.29
N PHE A 147 -14.74 3.10 -5.60
CA PHE A 147 -14.36 2.79 -6.98
C PHE A 147 -14.88 1.40 -7.37
N LYS A 148 -15.96 1.38 -8.16
CA LYS A 148 -16.33 0.20 -8.96
C LYS A 148 -15.34 0.08 -10.10
N GLY A 149 -14.23 -0.63 -9.86
CA GLY A 149 -13.25 -0.95 -10.89
C GLY A 149 -13.94 -1.65 -12.06
N ARG A 150 -13.67 -1.23 -13.29
CA ARG A 150 -14.08 -2.00 -14.47
C ARG A 150 -13.02 -3.09 -14.62
N LYS A 151 -13.36 -4.32 -14.22
CA LYS A 151 -12.54 -5.47 -14.61
C LYS A 151 -12.71 -5.71 -16.10
#